data_AF-A0A951ZE15-F1
#
_entry.id   AF-A0A951ZE15-F1
#
_cell.length_a   1.000
_cell.length_b   1.000
_cell.length_c   1.000
_cell.angle_alpha   90.00
_cell.angle_beta   90.00
_cell.angle_gamma   90.00
#
_symmetry.space_group_name_H-M   'P 1'
#
loop_
_entity.id
_entity.type
_entity.pdbx_description
1 polymer ?
#
loop_
_entity_poly.entity_id
_entity_poly.type
_entity_poly.pdbx_seq_one_letter_code
_entity_poly.pdbx_strand_id
1 'polypeptide(L)'
;MSATYPCIGDPAAFGKVAVLLGGRSSEREISLLTGEAVYQALLRRGVQAERLDPADDFPRRLEQGGFDRVWIALHGASGEDGTIQGLLRCLGLPFTGSGVAGSAIAMDKLRTKQLLVANGLPTPRFRVLRGAADFAPALAAL
;
A
#
# COMPACT_ATOMS: atom_id res chain seq x y z
N MET A 1 -8.95 20.04 11.60
CA MET A 1 -8.43 20.86 10.48
C MET A 1 -8.97 20.26 9.19
N SER A 2 -9.85 20.96 8.49
CA SER A 2 -10.37 20.50 7.19
C SER A 2 -9.28 20.70 6.15
N ALA A 3 -8.61 19.62 5.74
CA ALA A 3 -7.68 19.67 4.62
C ALA A 3 -8.49 19.79 3.33
N THR A 4 -8.67 21.01 2.83
CA THR A 4 -9.21 21.24 1.49
C THR A 4 -8.09 20.90 0.50
N TYR A 5 -8.12 19.69 -0.07
CA TYR A 5 -7.18 19.31 -1.11
C TYR A 5 -7.47 20.15 -2.36
N PRO A 6 -6.47 20.82 -2.95
CA PRO A 6 -6.69 21.60 -4.16
C PRO A 6 -7.18 20.69 -5.29
N CYS A 7 -8.24 21.09 -5.98
CA CYS A 7 -8.67 20.41 -7.18
C CYS A 7 -7.67 20.72 -8.30
N ILE A 8 -6.92 19.71 -8.73
CA ILE A 8 -5.97 19.85 -9.84
C ILE A 8 -6.73 19.65 -11.14
N GLY A 9 -6.88 20.73 -11.93
CA GLY A 9 -7.55 20.69 -13.24
C GLY A 9 -6.60 20.40 -14.41
N ASP A 10 -5.30 20.66 -14.25
CA ASP A 10 -4.27 20.44 -15.27
C ASP A 10 -3.53 19.12 -15.03
N PRO A 11 -3.62 18.14 -15.96
CA PRO A 11 -2.89 16.88 -15.86
C PRO A 11 -1.36 17.03 -15.77
N ALA A 12 -0.80 18.10 -16.35
CA ALA A 12 0.64 18.34 -16.33
C ALA A 12 1.16 18.63 -14.91
N ALA A 13 0.32 19.14 -14.02
CA ALA A 13 0.67 19.37 -12.61
C ALA A 13 0.94 18.07 -11.83
N PHE A 14 0.60 16.90 -12.40
CA PHE A 14 0.99 15.61 -11.84
C PHE A 14 2.43 15.21 -12.17
N GLY A 15 3.07 15.84 -13.17
CA GLY A 15 4.37 15.38 -13.68
C GLY A 15 4.31 13.95 -14.22
N LYS A 16 5.45 13.26 -14.22
CA LYS A 16 5.55 11.86 -14.62
C LYS A 16 5.19 10.94 -13.45
N VAL A 17 4.16 10.11 -13.65
CA VAL A 17 3.63 9.20 -12.62
C VAL A 17 4.09 7.76 -12.87
N ALA A 18 4.73 7.14 -11.89
CA ALA A 18 4.93 5.69 -11.86
C ALA A 18 3.66 5.01 -11.35
N VAL A 19 3.15 4.00 -12.06
CA VAL A 19 2.11 3.10 -11.55
C VAL A 19 2.79 1.79 -11.17
N LEU A 20 2.80 1.45 -9.89
CA LEU A 20 3.32 0.16 -9.41
C LEU A 20 2.23 -0.90 -9.48
N LEU A 21 2.51 -2.00 -10.16
CA LEU A 21 1.60 -3.14 -10.32
C LEU A 21 2.37 -4.46 -10.39
N GLY A 22 1.70 -5.58 -10.17
CA GLY A 22 2.32 -6.89 -10.14
C GLY A 22 2.96 -7.20 -8.79
N GLY A 23 4.29 -7.21 -8.73
CA GLY A 23 5.05 -7.67 -7.56
C GLY A 23 5.10 -9.20 -7.42
N ARG A 24 5.52 -9.67 -6.24
CA ARG A 24 5.78 -11.10 -5.97
C ARG A 24 4.83 -11.74 -4.96
N SER A 25 3.76 -11.03 -4.56
CA SER A 25 2.77 -11.57 -3.62
C SER A 25 1.88 -12.62 -4.28
N SER A 26 1.13 -13.37 -3.46
CA SER A 26 0.07 -14.27 -3.93
C SER A 26 -1.08 -13.54 -4.64
N GLU A 27 -1.12 -12.20 -4.57
CA GLU A 27 -2.18 -11.35 -5.12
C GLU A 27 -1.73 -10.62 -6.40
N ARG A 28 -0.61 -11.06 -7.00
CA ARG A 28 -0.01 -10.47 -8.20
C ARG A 28 -1.02 -10.23 -9.32
N GLU A 29 -1.87 -11.21 -9.64
CA GLU A 29 -2.83 -11.09 -10.74
C GLU A 29 -3.84 -9.95 -10.51
N ILE A 30 -4.30 -9.79 -9.27
CA ILE A 30 -5.19 -8.69 -8.87
C ILE A 30 -4.46 -7.35 -8.95
N SER A 31 -3.18 -7.32 -8.58
CA SER A 31 -2.36 -6.13 -8.73
C SER A 31 -2.15 -5.71 -10.19
N LEU A 32 -1.88 -6.66 -11.09
CA LEU A 32 -1.77 -6.39 -12.53
C LEU A 32 -3.08 -5.81 -13.07
N LEU A 33 -4.22 -6.41 -12.73
CA LEU A 33 -5.54 -5.95 -13.16
C LEU A 33 -5.86 -4.54 -12.65
N THR A 34 -5.64 -4.30 -11.35
CA THR A 34 -5.86 -2.99 -10.73
C THR A 34 -4.94 -1.92 -11.34
N GLY A 35 -3.65 -2.26 -11.49
CA GLY A 35 -2.64 -1.38 -12.05
C GLY A 35 -2.92 -0.97 -13.48
N GLU A 36 -3.34 -1.91 -14.32
CA GLU A 36 -3.70 -1.61 -15.71
C GLU A 36 -4.92 -0.68 -15.77
N ALA A 37 -5.95 -0.92 -14.95
CA ALA A 37 -7.13 -0.06 -14.89
C ALA A 37 -6.77 1.38 -14.48
N VAL A 38 -5.91 1.54 -13.46
CA VAL A 38 -5.38 2.84 -13.02
C VAL A 38 -4.57 3.51 -14.11
N TYR A 39 -3.60 2.80 -14.70
CA TYR A 39 -2.74 3.32 -15.76
C TYR A 39 -3.57 3.86 -16.93
N GLN A 40 -4.53 3.08 -17.41
CA GLN A 40 -5.41 3.49 -18.51
C GLN A 40 -6.28 4.70 -18.13
N ALA A 41 -6.73 4.79 -16.86
CA ALA A 41 -7.48 5.95 -16.38
C ALA A 41 -6.63 7.23 -16.34
N LEU A 42 -5.37 7.14 -15.91
CA LEU A 42 -4.43 8.27 -15.93
C LEU A 42 -4.17 8.77 -17.36
N LEU A 43 -3.91 7.86 -18.30
CA LEU A 43 -3.72 8.22 -19.70
C LEU A 43 -4.95 8.89 -20.32
N ARG A 44 -6.16 8.37 -20.07
CA ARG A 44 -7.41 9.01 -20.54
C ARG A 44 -7.61 10.43 -19.99
N ARG A 45 -6.97 10.75 -18.86
CA ARG A 45 -6.98 12.08 -18.26
C ARG A 45 -5.79 12.95 -18.70
N GLY A 46 -4.94 12.47 -19.60
CA GLY A 46 -3.78 13.23 -20.10
C GLY A 46 -2.60 13.25 -19.13
N VAL A 47 -2.60 12.45 -18.07
CA VAL A 47 -1.46 12.34 -17.14
C VAL A 47 -0.37 11.48 -17.78
N GLN A 48 0.88 11.96 -17.74
CA GLN A 48 2.02 11.17 -18.17
C GLN A 48 2.28 10.05 -17.17
N ALA A 49 2.02 8.80 -17.54
CA ALA A 49 2.19 7.65 -16.65
C ALA A 49 3.04 6.54 -17.29
N GLU A 50 3.72 5.75 -16.45
CA GLU A 50 4.45 4.54 -16.86
C GLU A 50 4.18 3.40 -15.87
N ARG A 51 4.11 2.17 -16.38
CA ARG A 51 3.95 0.95 -15.58
C ARG A 51 5.30 0.43 -15.08
N LEU A 52 5.36 0.09 -13.80
CA LEU A 52 6.52 -0.48 -13.14
C LEU A 52 6.12 -1.70 -12.32
N ASP A 53 6.80 -2.81 -12.55
CA ASP A 53 6.63 -4.04 -11.77
C ASP A 53 7.79 -4.23 -10.80
N PRO A 54 7.56 -4.21 -9.47
CA PRO A 54 8.58 -4.46 -8.47
C PRO A 54 9.23 -5.85 -8.54
N ALA A 55 8.66 -6.78 -9.30
CA ALA A 55 9.26 -8.10 -9.51
C ALA A 55 10.50 -8.07 -10.42
N ASP A 56 10.69 -7.01 -11.22
CA ASP A 56 11.78 -6.82 -12.18
C ASP A 56 12.95 -5.99 -11.59
N ASP A 57 13.78 -5.36 -12.44
CA ASP A 57 14.88 -4.44 -12.05
C ASP A 57 14.34 -3.09 -11.54
N PHE A 58 13.54 -3.15 -10.48
CA PHE A 58 12.69 -2.06 -10.04
C PHE A 58 13.43 -0.87 -9.43
N PRO A 59 14.37 -1.03 -8.46
CA PRO A 59 15.08 0.11 -7.88
C PRO A 59 15.77 0.97 -8.94
N ARG A 60 16.44 0.31 -9.89
CA ARG A 60 17.13 0.99 -10.99
C ARG A 60 16.17 1.73 -11.91
N ARG A 61 15.07 1.10 -12.31
CA ARG A 61 14.07 1.75 -13.17
C ARG A 61 13.39 2.93 -12.48
N LEU A 62 13.18 2.86 -11.18
CA LEU A 62 12.58 3.94 -10.41
C LEU A 62 13.53 5.16 -10.34
N GLU A 63 14.82 4.94 -10.07
CA GLU A 63 15.83 6.00 -10.04
C GLU A 63 16.04 6.66 -11.41
N GLN A 64 16.12 5.85 -12.48
CA GLN A 64 16.38 6.36 -13.83
C GLN A 64 15.14 6.94 -14.51
N GLY A 65 13.95 6.59 -14.03
CA GLY A 65 12.70 6.89 -14.73
C GLY A 65 12.23 8.33 -14.61
N GLY A 66 12.83 9.15 -13.74
CA GLY A 66 12.50 10.57 -13.58
C GLY A 66 11.05 10.80 -13.16
N PHE A 67 10.56 10.01 -12.20
CA PHE A 67 9.18 10.10 -11.72
C PHE A 67 9.03 11.19 -10.67
N ASP A 68 7.93 11.94 -10.77
CA ASP A 68 7.57 12.98 -9.79
C ASP A 68 6.72 12.42 -8.65
N ARG A 69 6.02 11.29 -8.90
CA ARG A 69 5.18 10.62 -7.91
C ARG A 69 4.85 9.18 -8.30
N VAL A 70 4.32 8.44 -7.33
CA VAL A 70 4.01 7.02 -7.48
C VAL A 70 2.57 6.70 -7.08
N TRP A 71 1.85 6.02 -7.97
CA TRP A 71 0.60 5.36 -7.65
C TRP A 71 0.88 3.90 -7.28
N ILE A 72 0.51 3.49 -6.08
CA ILE A 72 0.69 2.12 -5.59
C ILE A 72 -0.59 1.32 -5.89
N ALA A 73 -0.54 0.42 -6.87
CA ALA A 73 -1.59 -0.56 -7.16
C ALA A 73 -1.11 -2.00 -6.86
N LEU A 74 -0.19 -2.14 -5.91
CA LEU A 74 0.30 -3.41 -5.37
C LEU A 74 -0.68 -3.95 -4.34
N HIS A 75 -0.88 -5.27 -4.32
CA HIS A 75 -1.72 -5.97 -3.34
C HIS A 75 -0.87 -6.98 -2.58
N GLY A 76 -1.10 -7.12 -1.28
CA GLY A 76 -0.41 -8.07 -0.42
C GLY A 76 0.99 -7.66 0.02
N ALA A 77 1.77 -8.67 0.41
CA ALA A 77 3.10 -8.49 1.00
C ALA A 77 4.03 -7.64 0.13
N SER A 78 4.88 -6.84 0.78
CA SER A 78 5.74 -5.79 0.21
C SER A 78 5.04 -4.58 -0.42
N GLY A 79 3.77 -4.72 -0.85
CA GLY A 79 2.98 -3.62 -1.42
C GLY A 79 2.17 -2.83 -0.39
N GLU A 80 1.62 -3.53 0.61
CA GLU A 80 0.65 -2.98 1.57
C GLU A 80 1.16 -2.94 3.01
N ASP A 81 2.34 -3.50 3.28
CA ASP A 81 2.90 -3.71 4.63
C ASP A 81 3.91 -2.64 5.06
N GLY A 82 4.09 -1.58 4.28
CA GLY A 82 5.03 -0.50 4.57
C GLY A 82 6.39 -0.64 3.89
N THR A 83 6.70 -1.79 3.26
CA THR A 83 8.00 -2.02 2.61
C THR A 83 8.24 -1.06 1.45
N ILE A 84 7.34 -1.06 0.45
CA ILE A 84 7.47 -0.16 -0.71
C ILE A 84 7.35 1.31 -0.29
N GLN A 85 6.47 1.62 0.66
CA GLN A 85 6.29 2.96 1.20
C GLN A 85 7.57 3.49 1.85
N GLY A 86 8.33 2.61 2.51
CA GLY A 86 9.62 2.93 3.12
C GLY A 86 10.65 3.31 2.08
N LEU A 87 10.78 2.50 1.03
CA LEU A 87 11.69 2.80 -0.09
C LEU A 87 11.35 4.14 -0.76
N LEU A 88 10.08 4.35 -1.11
CA LEU A 88 9.64 5.58 -1.77
C LEU A 88 9.90 6.81 -0.90
N ARG A 89 9.70 6.69 0.43
CA ARG A 89 10.04 7.75 1.38
C ARG A 89 11.54 8.07 1.41
N CYS A 90 12.40 7.05 1.40
CA CYS A 90 13.85 7.25 1.35
C CYS A 90 14.29 7.97 0.07
N LEU A 91 13.59 7.73 -1.04
CA LEU A 91 13.84 8.38 -2.33
C LEU A 91 13.18 9.76 -2.47
N GLY A 92 12.44 10.22 -1.46
CA GLY A 92 11.71 11.49 -1.51
C GLY A 92 10.55 11.50 -2.50
N LEU A 93 10.09 10.33 -2.95
CA LEU A 93 9.00 10.22 -3.93
C LEU A 93 7.65 10.22 -3.21
N PRO A 94 6.75 11.18 -3.47
CA PRO A 94 5.40 11.14 -2.93
C PRO A 94 4.60 10.00 -3.56
N PHE A 95 3.73 9.37 -2.77
CA PHE A 95 2.95 8.22 -3.21
C PHE A 95 1.53 8.20 -2.64
N THR A 96 0.65 7.43 -3.29
CA THR A 96 -0.75 7.28 -2.88
C THR A 96 -0.93 6.36 -1.67
N GLY A 97 -1.90 6.67 -0.81
CA GLY A 97 -2.35 5.81 0.28
C GLY A 97 -1.68 6.09 1.62
N SER A 98 -1.70 5.09 2.50
CA SER A 98 -1.10 5.17 3.84
C SER A 98 0.42 5.23 3.79
N GLY A 99 1.04 5.96 4.71
CA GLY A 99 2.48 5.90 4.93
C GLY A 99 2.93 4.62 5.66
N VAL A 100 4.25 4.46 5.83
CA VAL A 100 4.90 3.24 6.37
C VAL A 100 4.21 2.67 7.60
N ALA A 101 4.03 3.47 8.66
CA ALA A 101 3.46 2.97 9.91
C ALA A 101 1.99 2.54 9.75
N GLY A 102 1.19 3.31 9.00
CA GLY A 102 -0.21 2.97 8.75
C GLY A 102 -0.33 1.65 7.98
N SER A 103 0.44 1.49 6.92
CA SER A 103 0.53 0.25 6.13
C SER A 103 0.95 -0.94 6.98
N ALA A 104 2.08 -0.84 7.70
CA ALA A 104 2.61 -1.93 8.51
C ALA A 104 1.66 -2.36 9.64
N ILE A 105 1.02 -1.40 10.31
CA ILE A 105 0.07 -1.70 11.38
C ILE A 105 -1.20 -2.34 10.80
N ALA A 106 -1.76 -1.78 9.72
CA ALA A 106 -2.99 -2.26 9.12
C ALA A 106 -2.86 -3.70 8.59
N MET A 107 -1.70 -4.06 8.05
CA MET A 107 -1.43 -5.43 7.59
C MET A 107 -1.32 -6.44 8.74
N ASP A 108 -0.91 -5.98 9.93
CA ASP A 108 -0.87 -6.80 11.14
C ASP A 108 -2.17 -6.70 11.95
N LYS A 109 -3.03 -7.71 11.80
CA LYS A 109 -4.32 -7.79 12.50
C LYS A 109 -4.18 -7.74 14.02
N LEU A 110 -3.13 -8.34 14.59
CA LEU A 110 -2.92 -8.33 16.03
C LEU A 110 -2.59 -6.92 16.52
N ARG A 111 -1.62 -6.27 15.88
CA ARG A 111 -1.21 -4.90 16.23
C ARG A 111 -2.33 -3.90 16.00
N THR A 112 -3.07 -4.02 14.89
CA THR A 112 -4.28 -3.22 14.65
C THR A 112 -5.29 -3.38 15.79
N LYS A 113 -5.62 -4.62 16.17
CA LYS A 113 -6.57 -4.88 17.27
C LYS A 113 -6.10 -4.31 18.60
N GLN A 114 -4.81 -4.47 18.92
CA GLN A 114 -4.22 -3.90 20.15
C GLN A 114 -4.33 -2.37 20.15
N LEU A 115 -4.05 -1.70 19.02
CA LEU A 115 -4.15 -0.25 18.91
C LEU A 115 -5.60 0.23 19.05
N LEU A 116 -6.57 -0.47 18.44
CA LEU A 116 -7.99 -0.15 18.59
C LEU A 116 -8.42 -0.23 20.05
N VAL A 117 -8.11 -1.34 20.74
CA VAL A 117 -8.44 -1.52 22.17
C VAL A 117 -7.80 -0.43 23.04
N ALA A 118 -6.52 -0.13 22.82
CA ALA A 118 -5.80 0.89 23.57
C ALA A 118 -6.41 2.30 23.42
N ASN A 119 -7.10 2.56 22.31
CA ASN A 119 -7.77 3.83 22.04
C ASN A 119 -9.28 3.79 22.29
N GLY A 120 -9.80 2.73 22.94
CA GLY A 120 -11.23 2.59 23.25
C GLY A 120 -12.12 2.37 22.02
N LEU A 121 -11.55 1.97 20.88
CA LEU A 121 -12.30 1.67 19.67
C LEU A 121 -12.76 0.21 19.66
N PRO A 122 -13.99 -0.08 19.20
CA PRO A 122 -14.56 -1.42 19.26
C PRO A 122 -13.85 -2.38 18.30
N THR A 123 -13.57 -3.60 18.76
CA THR A 123 -13.10 -4.71 17.95
C THR A 123 -13.49 -6.04 18.62
N PRO A 124 -13.75 -7.14 17.88
CA PRO A 124 -14.04 -8.43 18.51
C PRO A 124 -12.96 -8.87 19.48
N ARG A 125 -13.36 -9.41 20.65
CA ARG A 125 -12.47 -10.06 21.62
C ARG A 125 -11.60 -11.09 20.90
N PHE A 126 -10.33 -11.18 21.29
CA PHE A 126 -9.37 -12.03 20.60
C PHE A 126 -8.37 -12.65 21.58
N ARG A 127 -7.77 -13.75 21.14
CA ARG A 127 -6.61 -14.42 21.76
C ARG A 127 -5.62 -14.76 20.63
N VAL A 128 -4.33 -14.77 20.96
CA VAL A 128 -3.27 -15.23 20.03
C VAL A 128 -2.99 -16.69 20.33
N LEU A 129 -3.06 -17.53 19.31
CA LEU A 129 -2.65 -18.94 19.38
C LEU A 129 -1.33 -19.08 18.61
N ARG A 130 -0.31 -19.65 19.26
CA ARG A 130 1.00 -19.95 18.67
C ARG A 130 1.13 -21.42 18.29
N GLY A 131 0.31 -22.29 18.86
CA GLY A 131 0.28 -23.71 18.51
C GLY A 131 -0.91 -24.46 19.10
N ALA A 132 -0.93 -25.78 18.89
CA ALA A 132 -2.03 -26.65 19.31
C ALA A 132 -2.34 -26.58 20.83
N ALA A 133 -1.32 -26.37 21.66
CA ALA A 133 -1.47 -26.29 23.12
C ALA A 133 -2.33 -25.10 23.58
N ASP A 134 -2.47 -24.05 22.76
CA ASP A 134 -3.22 -22.84 23.13
C ASP A 134 -4.74 -23.01 22.93
N PHE A 135 -5.19 -24.03 22.18
CA PHE A 135 -6.60 -24.19 21.83
C PHE A 135 -7.49 -24.50 23.03
N ALA A 136 -7.13 -25.50 23.84
CA ALA A 136 -7.94 -25.88 24.99
C ALA A 136 -8.10 -24.72 26.01
N PRO A 137 -7.04 -24.00 26.40
CA PRO A 137 -7.16 -22.80 27.23
C PRO A 137 -8.00 -21.67 26.58
N ALA A 138 -7.89 -21.48 25.26
CA ALA A 138 -8.65 -20.44 24.57
C ALA A 138 -10.14 -20.75 24.53
N LEU A 139 -10.52 -22.00 24.27
CA LEU A 139 -11.92 -22.45 24.29
C LEU A 139 -12.53 -22.35 25.69
N ALA A 140 -11.76 -22.68 26.73
CA ALA A 140 -12.22 -22.57 28.12
C ALA A 140 -12.46 -21.12 28.57
N ALA A 141 -11.94 -20.13 27.83
CA ALA A 141 -12.06 -18.69 28.15
C ALA A 141 -13.08 -17.93 27.28
N LEU A 142 -13.81 -18.65 26.41
CA LEU A 142 -14.95 -18.13 25.65
C LEU A 142 -16.17 -17.97 26.55
#